data_AF-A0A8S3YCH8-F1
#
_entry.id   AF-A0A8S3YCH8-F1
#
_cell.length_a   1.000
_cell.length_b   1.000
_cell.length_c   1.000
_cell.angle_alpha   90.00
_cell.angle_beta   90.00
_cell.angle_gamma   90.00
#
_symmetry.space_group_name_H-M   'P 1'
#
loop_
_entity.id
_entity.type
_entity.pdbx_description
1 polymer ?
#
loop_
_entity_poly.entity_id
_entity_poly.type
_entity_poly.pdbx_seq_one_letter_code
_entity_poly.pdbx_strand_id
1 'polypeptide(L)'
;VLFLGDSNGREIYRDFISRSSCKVQISEDKIRWHKPLKCANESLNLTMEWFPHSHPFYTDSDAWADNNWITAANKVIDAIPSNGRHFVYINHFLHLTSTHISAYVAMMTAIKESIKRLLMRNPDCFLVII
;
A
#
# COMPACT_ATOMS: atom_id res chain seq x y z
N VAL A 1 -0.24 7.98 6.30
CA VAL A 1 -0.49 6.56 6.63
C VAL A 1 -0.58 5.81 5.31
N LEU A 2 0.21 4.77 5.14
CA LEU A 2 0.32 4.01 3.91
C LEU A 2 -0.07 2.57 4.17
N PHE A 3 -1.05 2.07 3.43
CA PHE A 3 -1.48 0.68 3.46
C PHE A 3 -1.05 0.01 2.15
N LEU A 4 -0.15 -0.96 2.24
CA LEU A 4 0.43 -1.66 1.09
C LEU A 4 0.00 -3.12 1.13
N GLY A 5 -0.83 -3.55 0.19
CA GLY A 5 -1.29 -4.93 0.25
C GLY A 5 -2.49 -5.31 -0.58
N ASP A 6 -3.10 -6.42 -0.19
CA ASP A 6 -4.27 -7.00 -0.83
C ASP A 6 -5.60 -6.44 -0.28
N SER A 7 -6.70 -7.15 -0.54
CA SER A 7 -8.04 -6.80 -0.08
C SER A 7 -8.15 -6.71 1.45
N ASN A 8 -7.35 -7.45 2.22
CA ASN A 8 -7.31 -7.32 3.67
C ASN A 8 -6.70 -5.98 4.07
N GLY A 9 -5.60 -5.57 3.42
CA GLY A 9 -5.03 -4.24 3.63
C GLY A 9 -5.99 -3.12 3.25
N ARG A 10 -6.80 -3.31 2.21
CA ARG A 10 -7.86 -2.37 1.82
C ARG A 10 -8.95 -2.28 2.88
N GLU A 11 -9.33 -3.39 3.50
CA GLU A 11 -10.34 -3.40 4.55
C GLU A 11 -9.86 -2.66 5.80
N ILE A 12 -8.61 -2.85 6.21
CA ILE A 12 -8.02 -2.07 7.31
C ILE A 12 -8.02 -0.58 6.97
N TYR A 13 -7.69 -0.19 5.74
CA TYR A 13 -7.78 1.19 5.29
C TYR A 13 -9.21 1.75 5.41
N ARG A 14 -10.25 0.98 5.04
CA ARG A 14 -11.65 1.39 5.21
C ARG A 14 -12.03 1.59 6.68
N ASP A 15 -11.62 0.68 7.56
CA ASP A 15 -11.86 0.80 9.00
C ASP A 15 -11.21 2.08 9.56
N PHE A 16 -9.96 2.38 9.17
CA PHE A 16 -9.27 3.60 9.60
C PHE A 16 -9.99 4.88 9.15
N ILE A 17 -10.44 4.93 7.89
CA ILE A 17 -11.20 6.09 7.38
C ILE A 17 -12.48 6.31 8.17
N SER A 18 -13.20 5.22 8.48
CA SER A 18 -14.47 5.30 9.19
C SER A 18 -14.33 5.91 10.59
N ARG A 19 -13.12 5.80 11.18
CA ARG A 19 -12.81 6.28 12.53
C ARG A 19 -12.13 7.66 12.58
N SER A 20 -11.58 8.13 11.46
CA SER A 20 -10.72 9.33 11.46
C SER A 20 -11.36 10.55 10.79
N SER A 21 -12.66 10.49 10.47
CA SER A 21 -13.39 11.53 9.71
C SER A 21 -12.66 11.98 8.45
N CYS A 22 -11.93 11.08 7.79
CA CYS A 22 -11.08 11.42 6.66
C CYS A 22 -11.92 11.56 5.39
N LYS A 23 -11.77 12.69 4.68
CA LYS A 23 -12.53 12.94 3.45
C LYS A 23 -11.91 12.16 2.30
N VAL A 24 -12.68 11.27 1.70
CA VAL A 24 -12.25 10.48 0.54
C VAL A 24 -11.97 11.40 -0.64
N GLN A 25 -10.74 11.31 -1.17
CA GLN A 25 -10.30 12.04 -2.37
C GLN A 25 -10.28 11.13 -3.60
N ILE A 26 -9.91 9.87 -3.41
CA ILE A 26 -9.98 8.82 -4.43
C ILE A 26 -10.75 7.65 -3.83
N SER A 27 -11.96 7.45 -4.32
CA SER A 27 -12.86 6.38 -3.90
C SER A 27 -12.63 5.11 -4.69
N GLU A 28 -13.11 4.01 -4.12
CA GLU A 28 -13.15 2.73 -4.80
C GLU A 28 -14.16 2.71 -5.93
N ASP A 29 -13.84 1.93 -6.95
CA ASP A 29 -14.64 1.71 -8.15
C ASP A 29 -14.64 0.19 -8.42
N LYS A 30 -15.79 -0.40 -8.70
CA LYS A 30 -15.90 -1.86 -8.93
C LYS A 30 -15.14 -2.32 -10.17
N ILE A 31 -15.09 -1.49 -11.22
CA ILE A 31 -14.38 -1.76 -12.46
C ILE A 31 -12.89 -1.48 -12.26
N ARG A 32 -12.55 -0.39 -11.56
CA ARG A 32 -11.17 0.08 -11.33
C ARG A 32 -10.73 -0.17 -9.90
N TRP A 33 -11.02 -1.36 -9.37
CA TRP A 33 -10.78 -1.68 -7.96
C TRP A 33 -9.29 -1.70 -7.59
N HIS A 34 -8.42 -1.83 -8.61
CA HIS A 34 -6.96 -1.73 -8.55
C HIS A 34 -6.43 -0.30 -8.43
N LYS A 35 -7.30 0.72 -8.50
CA LYS A 35 -6.86 2.10 -8.37
C LYS A 35 -6.44 2.36 -6.93
N PRO A 36 -5.27 3.01 -6.69
CA PRO A 36 -4.91 3.45 -5.35
C PRO A 36 -6.02 4.32 -4.74
N LEU A 37 -6.29 4.12 -3.46
CA LEU A 37 -7.29 4.87 -2.72
C LEU A 37 -6.61 5.95 -1.90
N LYS A 38 -7.31 7.07 -1.69
CA LYS A 38 -6.79 8.20 -0.95
C LYS A 38 -7.87 8.91 -0.16
N CYS A 39 -7.54 9.32 1.05
CA CYS A 39 -8.31 10.27 1.83
C CYS A 39 -7.37 11.29 2.50
N ALA A 40 -7.92 12.46 2.81
CA ALA A 40 -7.22 13.48 3.61
C ALA A 40 -8.12 14.06 4.69
N ASN A 41 -7.52 14.39 5.84
CA ASN A 41 -8.13 15.19 6.90
C ASN A 41 -7.17 16.35 7.21
N GLU A 42 -7.52 17.54 6.74
CA GLU A 42 -6.70 18.76 6.87
C GLU A 42 -6.56 19.20 8.34
N SER A 43 -7.62 19.05 9.14
CA SER A 43 -7.61 19.44 10.56
C SER A 43 -6.61 18.61 11.38
N LEU A 44 -6.37 17.36 10.99
CA LEU A 44 -5.41 16.47 11.63
C LEU A 44 -4.06 16.40 10.91
N ASN A 45 -3.90 17.13 9.80
CA ASN A 45 -2.77 16.98 8.87
C ASN A 45 -2.49 15.51 8.53
N LEU A 46 -3.56 14.76 8.25
CA LEU A 46 -3.54 13.31 8.06
C LEU A 46 -3.88 12.99 6.60
N THR A 47 -2.97 12.31 5.92
CA THR A 47 -3.26 11.67 4.63
C THR A 47 -3.18 10.17 4.81
N MET A 48 -4.15 9.45 4.24
CA MET A 48 -4.13 7.99 4.21
C MET A 48 -4.30 7.50 2.78
N GLU A 49 -3.44 6.57 2.38
CA GLU A 49 -3.44 6.01 1.04
C GLU A 49 -3.34 4.48 1.11
N TRP A 50 -4.11 3.80 0.28
CA TRP A 50 -3.97 2.38 0.04
C TRP A 50 -3.45 2.14 -1.37
N PHE A 51 -2.38 1.36 -1.46
CA PHE A 51 -1.81 0.89 -2.71
C PHE A 51 -2.01 -0.63 -2.81
N PRO A 52 -2.62 -1.12 -3.89
CA PRO A 52 -2.60 -2.55 -4.15
C PRO A 52 -1.15 -3.02 -4.34
N HIS A 53 -0.86 -4.26 -3.95
CA HIS A 53 0.43 -4.89 -4.24
C HIS A 53 0.70 -4.99 -5.77
N SER A 54 1.86 -5.47 -6.20
CA SER A 54 2.20 -5.48 -7.63
C SER A 54 2.31 -6.85 -8.28
N HIS A 55 2.06 -7.94 -7.54
CA HIS A 55 2.40 -9.27 -8.06
C HIS A 55 1.54 -10.42 -7.50
N PRO A 56 0.96 -11.25 -8.39
CA PRO A 56 0.41 -10.92 -9.69
C PRO A 56 -1.04 -10.45 -9.48
N PHE A 57 -1.35 -9.24 -9.97
CA PHE A 57 -2.72 -8.86 -10.20
C PHE A 57 -3.09 -9.38 -11.59
N TYR A 58 -3.85 -10.46 -11.63
CA TYR A 58 -4.56 -10.84 -12.85
C TYR A 58 -5.72 -9.86 -12.99
N THR A 59 -5.61 -8.95 -13.96
CA THR A 59 -6.73 -8.13 -14.39
C THR A 59 -7.60 -8.98 -15.30
N ASP A 60 -8.90 -9.00 -15.05
CA ASP A 60 -9.85 -9.63 -15.96
C ASP A 60 -9.91 -8.83 -17.28
N SER A 61 -10.44 -9.41 -18.36
CA SER A 61 -10.47 -8.80 -19.71
C SER A 61 -11.05 -7.38 -19.75
N ASP A 62 -11.87 -7.04 -18.76
CA ASP A 62 -12.68 -5.81 -18.72
C ASP A 62 -12.22 -4.82 -17.63
N ALA A 63 -11.20 -5.16 -16.83
CA ALA A 63 -10.79 -4.41 -15.64
C ALA A 63 -9.27 -4.20 -15.56
N TRP A 64 -8.68 -3.64 -16.62
CA TRP A 64 -7.25 -3.33 -16.68
C TRP A 64 -6.88 -2.20 -15.72
N ALA A 65 -5.77 -2.39 -15.01
CA ALA A 65 -5.14 -1.32 -14.25
C ALA A 65 -4.36 -0.40 -15.18
N ASP A 66 -4.41 0.91 -14.92
CA ASP A 66 -3.54 1.86 -15.60
C ASP A 66 -2.08 1.67 -15.16
N ASN A 67 -1.12 2.09 -15.99
CA ASN A 67 0.32 1.85 -15.81
C ASN A 67 0.87 2.38 -14.46
N ASN A 68 0.18 3.32 -13.82
CA ASN A 68 0.56 3.92 -12.55
C ASN A 68 -0.26 3.44 -11.34
N TRP A 69 -1.23 2.54 -11.52
CA TRP A 69 -2.07 2.07 -10.41
C TRP A 69 -1.43 0.93 -9.62
N ILE A 70 -0.63 0.11 -10.30
CA ILE A 70 0.07 -1.03 -9.72
C ILE A 70 1.53 -0.68 -9.49
N THR A 71 1.86 -0.30 -8.26
CA THR A 71 3.24 0.06 -7.88
C THR A 71 3.78 -0.94 -6.88
N ALA A 72 4.99 -1.45 -7.12
CA ALA A 72 5.63 -2.38 -6.20
C ALA A 72 5.83 -1.73 -4.82
N ALA A 73 5.48 -2.45 -3.76
CA ALA A 73 5.48 -1.93 -2.39
C ALA A 73 6.84 -1.34 -1.99
N ASN A 74 7.95 -1.96 -2.42
CA ASN A 74 9.30 -1.44 -2.17
C ASN A 74 9.52 -0.05 -2.78
N LYS A 75 8.95 0.24 -3.96
CA LYS A 75 9.04 1.58 -4.59
C LYS A 75 8.22 2.61 -3.82
N VAL A 76 7.03 2.23 -3.34
CA VAL A 76 6.20 3.10 -2.49
C VAL A 76 6.93 3.41 -1.17
N ILE A 77 7.55 2.39 -0.56
CA ILE A 77 8.35 2.54 0.65
C ILE A 77 9.56 3.44 0.41
N ASP A 78 10.30 3.28 -0.69
CA ASP A 78 11.45 4.12 -1.03
C ASP A 78 11.07 5.59 -1.31
N ALA A 79 9.84 5.86 -1.75
CA ALA A 79 9.34 7.21 -1.98
C ALA A 79 8.98 7.97 -0.68
N ILE A 80 8.91 7.29 0.47
CA ILE A 80 8.62 7.94 1.76
C ILE A 80 9.78 8.89 2.13
N PRO A 81 9.49 10.17 2.44
CA PRO A 81 10.51 11.16 2.82
C PRO A 81 11.33 10.78 4.05
N SER A 82 12.51 11.38 4.18
CA SER A 82 13.39 11.24 5.36
C SER A 82 12.85 11.93 6.62
N ASN A 83 11.78 12.69 6.51
CA ASN A 83 11.19 13.44 7.62
C ASN A 83 9.66 13.22 7.71
N GLY A 84 9.11 13.66 8.84
CA GLY A 84 7.69 13.52 9.15
C GLY A 84 7.33 12.15 9.70
N ARG A 85 6.19 12.10 10.38
CA ARG A 85 5.65 10.88 10.98
C ARG A 85 4.88 10.08 9.94
N HIS A 86 5.39 8.91 9.61
CA HIS A 86 4.75 7.99 8.68
C HIS A 86 4.39 6.70 9.39
N PHE A 87 3.16 6.23 9.16
CA PHE A 87 2.74 4.89 9.55
C PHE A 87 2.62 4.06 8.28
N VAL A 88 3.30 2.91 8.23
CA VAL A 88 3.33 2.00 7.08
C VAL A 88 2.79 0.64 7.53
N TYR A 89 1.68 0.22 6.93
CA TYR A 89 1.09 -1.09 7.10
C TYR A 89 1.32 -1.93 5.85
N ILE A 90 1.86 -3.13 6.03
CA ILE A 90 2.18 -4.06 4.94
C ILE A 90 1.46 -5.38 5.20
N ASN A 91 0.64 -5.82 4.25
CA ASN A 91 0.01 -7.14 4.27
C ASN A 91 0.02 -7.75 2.86
N HIS A 92 0.82 -8.79 2.64
CA HIS A 92 0.98 -9.47 1.34
C HIS A 92 0.65 -10.98 1.44
N PHE A 93 -0.27 -11.36 2.32
CA PHE A 93 -0.51 -12.77 2.65
C PHE A 93 -1.31 -13.54 1.58
N LEU A 94 -2.31 -12.94 0.92
CA LEU A 94 -3.31 -13.73 0.18
C LEU A 94 -2.85 -14.19 -1.22
N HIS A 95 -1.75 -13.66 -1.75
CA HIS A 95 -1.31 -13.92 -3.14
C HIS A 95 -0.06 -14.80 -3.25
N LEU A 96 0.32 -15.46 -2.15
CA LEU A 96 1.45 -16.39 -2.11
C LEU A 96 1.29 -17.60 -3.04
N THR A 97 0.06 -17.94 -3.40
CA THR A 97 -0.28 -19.20 -4.09
C THR A 97 -0.38 -19.10 -5.61
N SER A 98 -0.36 -17.88 -6.17
CA SER A 98 -0.58 -17.65 -7.61
C SER A 98 0.72 -17.46 -8.41
N THR A 99 1.89 -17.53 -7.76
CA THR A 99 3.20 -17.39 -8.44
C THR A 99 4.21 -18.42 -7.98
N HIS A 100 5.27 -18.54 -8.76
CA HIS A 100 6.44 -19.30 -8.34
C HIS A 100 7.09 -18.67 -7.10
N ILE A 101 7.53 -19.51 -6.16
CA ILE A 101 8.10 -19.09 -4.87
C ILE A 101 9.27 -18.11 -5.02
N SER A 102 10.05 -18.19 -6.11
CA SER A 102 11.15 -17.26 -6.37
C SER A 102 10.70 -15.82 -6.55
N ALA A 103 9.53 -15.58 -7.14
CA ALA A 103 8.97 -14.24 -7.31
C ALA A 103 8.59 -13.64 -5.95
N TYR A 104 7.98 -14.45 -5.08
CA TYR A 104 7.68 -14.06 -3.71
C TYR A 104 8.95 -13.72 -2.92
N VAL A 105 9.96 -14.59 -2.96
CA VAL A 105 11.24 -14.35 -2.27
C VAL A 105 11.90 -13.05 -2.76
N ALA A 106 11.90 -12.80 -4.07
CA ALA A 106 12.44 -11.57 -4.64
C ALA A 106 11.66 -10.33 -4.16
N MET A 107 10.33 -10.39 -4.16
CA MET A 107 9.46 -9.31 -3.69
C MET A 107 9.70 -9.00 -2.21
N MET A 108 9.68 -10.02 -1.33
CA MET A 108 9.89 -9.83 0.10
C MET A 108 11.31 -9.33 0.41
N THR A 109 12.31 -9.78 -0.34
CA THR A 109 13.68 -9.26 -0.23
C THR A 109 13.73 -7.78 -0.60
N ALA A 110 13.10 -7.37 -1.69
CA ALA A 110 13.05 -5.97 -2.10
C ALA A 110 12.32 -5.09 -1.06
N ILE A 111 11.19 -5.58 -0.52
CA ILE A 111 10.45 -4.90 0.55
C ILE A 111 11.33 -4.75 1.80
N LYS A 112 11.96 -5.84 2.27
CA LYS A 112 12.87 -5.82 3.42
C LYS A 112 13.98 -4.78 3.27
N GLU A 113 14.65 -4.75 2.11
CA GLU A 113 15.73 -3.78 1.89
C GLU A 113 15.22 -2.34 1.82
N SER A 114 14.02 -2.10 1.28
CA SER A 114 13.40 -0.77 1.30
C SER A 114 13.02 -0.31 2.71
N ILE A 115 12.54 -1.22 3.57
CA ILE A 115 12.24 -0.93 4.98
C ILE A 115 13.51 -0.57 5.74
N LYS A 116 14.61 -1.32 5.55
CA LYS A 116 15.91 -0.96 6.16
C LYS A 116 16.33 0.44 5.73
N ARG A 117 16.27 0.76 4.44
CA ARG A 117 16.57 2.10 3.93
C ARG A 117 15.65 3.17 4.52
N LEU A 118 14.37 2.86 4.73
CA LEU A 118 13.40 3.77 5.35
C LEU A 118 13.77 4.07 6.79
N LEU A 119 13.97 3.04 7.60
CA LEU A 119 14.29 3.19 9.02
C LEU A 119 15.64 3.88 9.23
N MET A 120 16.62 3.67 8.34
CA MET A 120 17.89 4.40 8.39
C MET A 120 17.73 5.89 8.09
N ARG A 121 16.82 6.27 7.18
CA ARG A 121 16.66 7.68 6.76
C ARG A 121 15.57 8.43 7.51
N ASN A 122 14.61 7.74 8.12
CA ASN A 122 13.48 8.29 8.86
C ASN A 122 13.19 7.40 10.10
N PRO A 123 13.81 7.68 11.25
CA PRO A 123 13.60 6.90 12.47
C PRO A 123 12.23 7.10 13.11
N ASP A 124 11.48 8.14 12.72
CA ASP A 124 10.13 8.43 13.23
C ASP A 124 9.03 7.63 12.50
N CYS A 125 9.42 6.76 11.57
CA CYS A 125 8.48 5.91 10.86
C CYS A 125 8.07 4.70 11.70
N PHE A 126 6.75 4.49 11.82
CA PHE A 126 6.17 3.33 12.48
C PHE A 126 5.74 2.29 11.44
N LEU A 127 6.12 1.03 11.63
CA LEU A 127 5.81 -0.06 10.69
C LEU A 127 5.01 -1.17 11.37
N VAL A 128 4.03 -1.70 10.64
CA VAL A 128 3.29 -2.93 10.96
C VAL A 128 3.37 -3.85 9.76
N ILE A 129 3.83 -5.09 9.97
CA ILE A 129 3.99 -6.11 8.94
C ILE A 129 3.16 -7.32 9.38
N ILE A 130 2.22 -7.76 8.54
CA ILE A 130 1.35 -8.92 8.75
C ILE A 130 1.56 -9.93 7.62
#